data_AF-A0A3D7VM79-F1
#
_entry.id   AF-A0A3D7VM79-F1
#
_cell.length_a   1.000
_cell.length_b   1.000
_cell.length_c   1.000
_cell.angle_alpha   90.00
_cell.angle_beta   90.00
_cell.angle_gamma   90.00
#
_symmetry.space_group_name_H-M   'P 1'
#
loop_
_entity.id
_entity.type
_entity.pdbx_description
1 polymer ?
#
loop_
_entity_poly.entity_id
_entity_poly.type
_entity_poly.pdbx_seq_one_letter_code
_entity_poly.pdbx_strand_id
1 'polypeptide(L)'
;MNNLKDLNYFELRSILHEHEIDNIVHFSIGSLAETWYYSKQNVKKKLKKYEERNLLEYIPGKGRGNLSTIIFRNNFHSEVYNVLTNCIENNDIKFALQLSQLSIPQDWFSPFLEKIHTLFNDGSKNEDNILRFIINRKITVLDPTTVSLHFEASLIKQISNTLVNYNEEEDIFTPSVAIDWSHNEKFTTWNFNIRKNILFHNEKRLNGNDILFTFEEAIKSSTGKWLLCNLKNMYCTSEFSVHFEFKTPEPAFLKLVTHYSLVIRPVLSNSKSFIGCGQFKLIESKSNYVCLKSFSKYFKELPLIDGVEFWLMNSNFKKWLIVPQKKISLLTLMLLTP
;
A
#
# COMPACT_ATOMS: atom_id res chain seq x y z
N MET A 1 -10.08 32.30 -9.86
CA MET A 1 -9.61 31.21 -10.73
C MET A 1 -10.37 29.95 -10.37
N ASN A 2 -11.21 29.44 -11.28
CA ASN A 2 -12.00 28.24 -11.00
C ASN A 2 -11.09 27.04 -10.74
N ASN A 3 -11.36 26.35 -9.64
CA ASN A 3 -10.65 25.16 -9.18
C ASN A 3 -10.93 24.01 -10.16
N LEU A 4 -10.18 23.94 -11.26
CA LEU A 4 -10.36 22.96 -12.33
C LEU A 4 -9.86 21.58 -11.90
N LYS A 5 -10.55 20.94 -10.95
CA LYS A 5 -10.30 19.56 -10.51
C LYS A 5 -11.26 18.59 -11.21
N ASP A 6 -11.14 18.47 -12.52
CA ASP A 6 -11.94 17.53 -13.31
C ASP A 6 -11.04 16.52 -14.03
N LEU A 7 -10.86 15.33 -13.44
CA LEU A 7 -9.96 14.30 -13.98
C LEU A 7 -10.34 13.90 -15.41
N ASN A 8 -11.64 13.87 -15.74
CA ASN A 8 -12.10 13.53 -17.09
C ASN A 8 -11.66 14.57 -18.13
N TYR A 9 -11.55 15.84 -17.74
CA TYR A 9 -11.08 16.89 -18.63
C TYR A 9 -9.59 16.72 -18.93
N PHE A 10 -8.77 16.44 -17.91
CA PHE A 10 -7.34 16.17 -18.09
C PHE A 10 -7.10 14.87 -18.86
N GLU A 11 -7.95 13.86 -18.70
CA GLU A 11 -7.91 12.64 -19.50
C GLU A 11 -8.15 12.95 -20.99
N LEU A 12 -9.19 13.73 -21.32
CA LEU A 12 -9.43 14.22 -22.69
C LEU A 12 -8.22 14.98 -23.24
N ARG A 13 -7.66 15.92 -22.46
CA ARG A 13 -6.47 16.68 -22.87
C ARG A 13 -5.29 15.75 -23.13
N SER A 14 -5.03 14.78 -22.26
CA SER A 14 -3.92 13.83 -22.40
C SER A 14 -4.05 12.96 -23.66
N ILE A 15 -5.27 12.55 -24.02
CA ILE A 15 -5.53 11.77 -25.24
C ILE A 15 -5.25 12.60 -26.51
N LEU A 16 -5.62 13.88 -26.50
CA LEU A 16 -5.54 14.74 -27.67
C LEU A 16 -4.22 15.49 -27.82
N HIS A 17 -3.38 15.51 -26.77
CA HIS A 17 -2.19 16.34 -26.69
C HIS A 17 -1.19 16.11 -27.83
N GLU A 18 -0.96 14.85 -28.24
CA GLU A 18 0.00 14.53 -29.32
C GLU A 18 -0.40 15.11 -30.68
N HIS A 19 -1.68 15.47 -30.85
CA HIS A 19 -2.25 16.00 -32.09
C HIS A 19 -2.59 17.50 -31.96
N GLU A 20 -2.18 18.15 -30.87
CA GLU A 20 -2.45 19.56 -30.58
C GLU A 20 -1.39 20.46 -31.21
N ILE A 21 -1.83 21.37 -32.08
CA ILE A 21 -0.99 22.41 -32.69
C ILE A 21 -1.66 23.76 -32.41
N ASP A 22 -0.94 24.67 -31.75
CA ASP A 22 -1.46 26.00 -31.38
C ASP A 22 -2.80 25.97 -30.62
N ASN A 23 -2.96 25.01 -29.70
CA ASN A 23 -4.19 24.72 -28.95
C ASN A 23 -5.38 24.23 -29.80
N ILE A 24 -5.16 23.88 -31.06
CA ILE A 24 -6.18 23.37 -31.97
C ILE A 24 -5.94 21.88 -32.21
N VAL A 25 -7.00 21.09 -32.14
CA VAL A 25 -6.97 19.65 -32.44
C VAL A 25 -8.10 19.30 -33.41
N HIS A 26 -7.77 18.58 -34.47
CA HIS A 26 -8.73 17.95 -35.36
C HIS A 26 -8.83 16.45 -35.06
N PHE A 27 -10.04 15.92 -34.89
CA PHE A 27 -10.23 14.53 -34.49
C PHE A 27 -11.53 13.94 -35.04
N SER A 28 -11.57 12.61 -35.14
CA SER A 28 -12.80 11.87 -35.40
C SER A 28 -13.53 11.58 -34.10
N ILE A 29 -14.83 11.89 -34.04
CA ILE A 29 -15.66 11.60 -32.85
C ILE A 29 -15.74 10.11 -32.52
N GLY A 30 -15.55 9.24 -33.52
CA GLY A 30 -15.51 7.78 -33.31
C GLY A 30 -14.24 7.33 -32.62
N SER A 31 -13.08 7.76 -33.15
CA SER A 31 -11.78 7.44 -32.56
C SER A 31 -11.67 7.99 -31.14
N LEU A 32 -12.09 9.24 -30.90
CA LEU A 32 -12.08 9.80 -29.54
C LEU A 32 -13.01 9.03 -28.58
N ALA A 33 -14.19 8.59 -29.06
CA ALA A 33 -15.11 7.79 -28.25
C ALA A 33 -14.51 6.43 -27.85
N GLU A 34 -13.77 5.79 -28.76
CA GLU A 34 -13.07 4.52 -28.51
C GLU A 34 -11.92 4.70 -27.51
N THR A 35 -11.03 5.67 -27.74
CA THR A 35 -9.87 5.92 -26.86
C THR A 35 -10.27 6.43 -25.47
N TRP A 36 -11.35 7.22 -25.39
CA TRP A 36 -11.85 7.75 -24.12
C TRP A 36 -12.88 6.81 -23.45
N TYR A 37 -13.17 5.65 -24.04
CA TYR A 37 -14.13 4.65 -23.53
C TYR A 37 -15.54 5.20 -23.24
N TYR A 38 -16.04 6.11 -24.09
CA TYR A 38 -17.40 6.68 -23.98
C TYR A 38 -18.22 6.45 -25.25
N SER A 39 -19.55 6.48 -25.14
CA SER A 39 -20.41 6.54 -26.34
C SER A 39 -20.25 7.88 -27.07
N LYS A 40 -20.41 7.89 -28.41
CA LYS A 40 -20.35 9.13 -29.21
C LYS A 40 -21.28 10.23 -28.70
N GLN A 41 -22.45 9.86 -28.17
CA GLN A 41 -23.40 10.82 -27.58
C GLN A 41 -22.87 11.40 -26.26
N ASN A 42 -22.27 10.58 -25.40
CA ASN A 42 -21.69 11.03 -24.14
C ASN A 42 -20.48 11.94 -24.35
N VAL A 43 -19.62 11.64 -25.33
CA VAL A 43 -18.51 12.52 -25.72
C VAL A 43 -19.04 13.90 -26.11
N LYS A 44 -20.03 13.99 -27.01
CA LYS A 44 -20.64 15.28 -27.41
C LYS A 44 -21.22 16.05 -26.22
N LYS A 45 -21.89 15.35 -25.29
CA LYS A 45 -22.41 15.98 -24.05
C LYS A 45 -21.30 16.54 -23.18
N LYS A 46 -20.20 15.80 -23.00
CA LYS A 46 -19.04 16.26 -22.22
C LYS A 46 -18.34 17.45 -22.88
N LEU A 47 -18.14 17.42 -24.20
CA LEU A 47 -17.54 18.53 -24.94
C LEU A 47 -18.35 19.82 -24.79
N LYS A 48 -19.68 19.74 -24.97
CA LYS A 48 -20.57 20.89 -24.72
C LYS A 48 -20.49 21.40 -23.29
N LYS A 49 -20.44 20.51 -22.30
CA LYS A 49 -20.27 20.89 -20.88
C LYS A 49 -18.96 21.63 -20.63
N TYR A 50 -17.87 21.26 -21.32
CA TYR A 50 -16.59 21.96 -21.19
C TYR A 50 -16.56 23.29 -21.95
N GLU A 51 -17.31 23.39 -23.06
CA GLU A 51 -17.56 24.63 -23.78
C GLU A 51 -18.37 25.64 -22.95
N GLU A 52 -19.44 25.18 -22.28
CA GLU A 52 -20.22 25.99 -21.32
C GLU A 52 -19.38 26.52 -20.16
N ARG A 53 -18.34 25.77 -19.76
CA ARG A 53 -17.35 26.16 -18.74
C ARG A 53 -16.23 27.03 -19.29
N ASN A 54 -16.27 27.37 -20.58
CA ASN A 54 -15.27 28.14 -21.31
C ASN A 54 -13.85 27.54 -21.21
N LEU A 55 -13.74 26.22 -21.25
CA LEU A 55 -12.45 25.51 -21.25
C LEU A 55 -11.95 25.22 -22.66
N LEU A 56 -12.89 25.10 -23.60
CA LEU A 56 -12.64 24.82 -25.00
C LEU A 56 -13.77 25.39 -25.86
N GLU A 57 -13.55 25.42 -27.16
CA GLU A 57 -14.56 25.67 -28.19
C GLU A 57 -14.69 24.41 -29.05
N TYR A 58 -15.92 23.94 -29.25
CA TYR A 58 -16.17 22.69 -29.97
C TYR A 58 -16.91 22.94 -31.28
N ILE A 59 -16.22 22.68 -32.40
CA ILE A 59 -16.78 22.84 -33.74
C ILE A 59 -17.07 21.43 -34.31
N PRO A 60 -18.35 21.03 -34.41
CA PRO A 60 -18.71 19.70 -34.90
C PRO A 60 -18.46 19.59 -36.42
N GLY A 61 -17.83 18.50 -36.84
CA GLY A 61 -17.68 18.15 -38.25
C GLY A 61 -19.04 17.88 -38.91
N LYS A 62 -19.31 18.50 -40.07
CA LYS A 62 -20.60 18.37 -40.79
C LYS A 62 -20.58 17.18 -41.75
N GLY A 63 -21.10 16.02 -41.38
CA GLY A 63 -21.27 14.85 -42.27
C GLY A 63 -20.55 13.57 -41.81
N ARG A 64 -20.68 12.46 -42.55
CA ARG A 64 -19.97 11.21 -42.25
C ARG A 64 -18.50 11.35 -42.69
N GLY A 65 -17.56 11.11 -41.78
CA GLY A 65 -16.11 11.15 -42.06
C GLY A 65 -15.42 12.50 -41.83
N ASN A 66 -16.16 13.58 -41.57
CA ASN A 66 -15.57 14.89 -41.33
C ASN A 66 -15.04 15.01 -39.90
N LEU A 67 -13.81 15.49 -39.79
CA LEU A 67 -13.15 15.76 -38.52
C LEU A 67 -13.88 16.88 -37.77
N SER A 68 -14.04 16.71 -36.47
CA SER A 68 -14.44 17.79 -35.57
C SER A 68 -13.20 18.53 -35.09
N THR A 69 -13.37 19.77 -34.69
CA THR A 69 -12.28 20.62 -34.19
C THR A 69 -12.57 21.01 -32.74
N ILE A 70 -11.54 20.93 -31.90
CA ILE A 70 -11.53 21.55 -30.57
C ILE A 70 -10.46 22.65 -30.59
N ILE A 71 -10.80 23.81 -30.02
CA ILE A 71 -9.86 24.89 -29.73
C ILE A 71 -9.78 25.02 -28.22
N PHE A 72 -8.65 24.68 -27.61
CA PHE A 72 -8.44 24.86 -26.17
C PHE A 72 -8.13 26.32 -25.86
N ARG A 73 -8.63 26.81 -24.71
CA ARG A 73 -8.42 28.21 -24.30
C ARG A 73 -7.03 28.46 -23.74
N ASN A 74 -6.41 27.46 -23.11
CA ASN A 74 -5.05 27.57 -22.60
C ASN A 74 -4.19 26.38 -23.04
N ASN A 75 -2.89 26.62 -23.00
CA ASN A 75 -1.88 25.61 -23.23
C ASN A 75 -1.93 24.51 -22.17
N PHE A 76 -1.83 23.24 -22.60
CA PHE A 76 -2.02 22.10 -21.72
C PHE A 76 -1.00 22.04 -20.57
N HIS A 77 0.28 22.28 -20.87
CA HIS A 77 1.34 22.31 -19.86
C HIS A 77 1.04 23.34 -18.77
N SER A 78 0.58 24.54 -19.16
CA SER A 78 0.25 25.61 -18.21
C SER A 78 -0.92 25.22 -17.31
N GLU A 79 -1.94 24.54 -17.83
CA GLU A 79 -3.06 24.05 -17.03
C GLU A 79 -2.63 22.98 -16.03
N VAL A 80 -1.84 22.00 -16.46
CA VAL A 80 -1.29 20.96 -15.59
C VAL A 80 -0.43 21.59 -14.50
N TYR A 81 0.48 22.49 -14.85
CA TYR A 81 1.35 23.18 -13.90
C TYR A 81 0.55 23.96 -12.84
N ASN A 82 -0.45 24.73 -13.26
CA ASN A 82 -1.30 25.50 -12.33
C ASN A 82 -2.08 24.59 -11.38
N VAL A 83 -2.62 23.47 -11.89
CA VAL A 83 -3.34 22.51 -11.06
C VAL A 83 -2.43 21.80 -10.09
N LEU A 84 -1.24 21.37 -10.50
CA LEU A 84 -0.24 20.76 -9.62
C LEU A 84 0.22 21.74 -8.53
N THR A 85 0.44 23.00 -8.87
CA THR A 85 0.81 24.07 -7.92
C THR A 85 -0.29 24.28 -6.87
N ASN A 86 -1.54 24.39 -7.32
CA ASN A 86 -2.70 24.52 -6.45
C ASN A 86 -2.96 23.26 -5.60
N CYS A 87 -2.65 22.07 -6.11
CA CYS A 87 -2.71 20.83 -5.33
C CYS A 87 -1.72 20.86 -4.17
N ILE A 88 -0.50 21.36 -4.40
CA ILE A 88 0.50 21.49 -3.34
C ILE A 88 0.07 22.54 -2.31
N GLU A 89 -0.37 23.71 -2.75
CA GLU A 89 -0.77 24.80 -1.84
C GLU A 89 -1.92 24.41 -0.92
N ASN A 90 -2.86 23.60 -1.42
CA ASN A 90 -4.00 23.10 -0.64
C ASN A 90 -3.75 21.74 0.02
N ASN A 91 -2.53 21.20 -0.06
CA ASN A 91 -2.17 19.85 0.41
C ASN A 91 -3.07 18.72 -0.16
N ASP A 92 -3.64 18.92 -1.35
CA ASP A 92 -4.44 17.92 -2.07
C ASP A 92 -3.55 17.09 -3.01
N ILE A 93 -2.73 16.24 -2.41
CA ILE A 93 -1.80 15.36 -3.11
C ILE A 93 -2.56 14.31 -3.95
N LYS A 94 -3.77 13.94 -3.53
CA LYS A 94 -4.55 12.87 -4.15
C LYS A 94 -4.90 13.18 -5.60
N PHE A 95 -5.34 14.39 -5.90
CA PHE A 95 -5.69 14.78 -7.28
C PHE A 95 -4.46 14.80 -8.19
N ALA A 96 -3.34 15.31 -7.71
CA ALA A 96 -2.09 15.32 -8.46
C ALA A 96 -1.57 13.90 -8.77
N LEU A 97 -1.75 12.95 -7.84
CA LEU A 97 -1.46 11.55 -8.10
C LEU A 97 -2.40 10.95 -9.16
N GLN A 98 -3.68 11.32 -9.18
CA GLN A 98 -4.59 10.89 -10.26
C GLN A 98 -4.15 11.45 -11.62
N LEU A 99 -3.68 12.69 -11.68
CA LEU A 99 -3.13 13.26 -12.92
C LEU A 99 -1.90 12.50 -13.42
N SER A 100 -1.02 12.05 -12.52
CA SER A 100 0.13 11.23 -12.89
C SER A 100 -0.26 9.89 -13.55
N GLN A 101 -1.48 9.41 -13.33
CA GLN A 101 -1.97 8.16 -13.93
C GLN A 101 -2.39 8.34 -15.40
N LEU A 102 -2.53 9.57 -15.87
CA LEU A 102 -2.88 9.89 -17.25
C LEU A 102 -1.64 9.89 -18.16
N SER A 103 -1.87 9.89 -19.48
CA SER A 103 -0.82 9.97 -20.51
C SER A 103 -0.26 11.39 -20.67
N ILE A 104 0.26 11.95 -19.58
CA ILE A 104 0.86 13.30 -19.56
C ILE A 104 2.40 13.15 -19.55
N PRO A 105 3.16 14.00 -20.28
CA PRO A 105 4.61 13.96 -20.25
C PRO A 105 5.17 14.07 -18.83
N GLN A 106 6.12 13.19 -18.49
CA GLN A 106 6.62 13.08 -17.11
C GLN A 106 7.39 14.31 -16.65
N ASP A 107 8.13 14.95 -17.56
CA ASP A 107 8.98 16.09 -17.22
C ASP A 107 8.18 17.26 -16.63
N TRP A 108 6.88 17.34 -16.95
CA TRP A 108 5.96 18.36 -16.44
C TRP A 108 5.68 18.21 -14.95
N PHE A 109 5.86 17.02 -14.39
CA PHE A 109 5.69 16.76 -12.95
C PHE A 109 6.97 17.02 -12.14
N SER A 110 8.12 17.29 -12.77
CA SER A 110 9.40 17.48 -12.05
C SER A 110 9.33 18.54 -10.95
N PRO A 111 8.79 19.76 -11.19
CA PRO A 111 8.69 20.79 -10.15
C PRO A 111 7.76 20.38 -9.01
N PHE A 112 6.70 19.63 -9.34
CA PHE A 112 5.75 19.11 -8.38
C PHE A 112 6.40 18.04 -7.49
N LEU A 113 7.18 17.13 -8.08
CA LEU A 113 7.89 16.07 -7.37
C LEU A 113 9.00 16.61 -6.47
N GLU A 114 9.74 17.62 -6.91
CA GLU A 114 10.74 18.32 -6.09
C GLU A 114 10.10 18.98 -4.86
N LYS A 115 8.95 19.62 -5.06
CA LYS A 115 8.22 20.28 -3.97
C LYS A 115 7.51 19.29 -3.03
N ILE A 116 7.03 18.15 -3.54
CA ILE A 116 6.61 17.04 -2.69
C ILE A 116 7.79 16.47 -1.91
N HIS A 117 8.96 16.33 -2.53
CA HIS A 117 10.14 15.84 -1.86
C HIS A 117 10.52 16.75 -0.69
N THR A 118 10.55 18.07 -0.89
CA THR A 118 10.80 19.00 0.22
C THR A 118 9.73 18.89 1.31
N LEU A 119 8.44 18.83 0.94
CA LEU A 119 7.35 18.66 1.91
C LEU A 119 7.40 17.32 2.68
N PHE A 120 7.84 16.23 2.05
CA PHE A 120 7.95 14.91 2.68
C PHE A 120 9.23 14.76 3.51
N ASN A 121 10.23 15.61 3.28
CA ASN A 121 11.50 15.60 4.00
C ASN A 121 11.56 16.65 5.12
N ASP A 122 10.85 17.79 4.99
CA ASP A 122 10.64 18.78 6.05
C ASP A 122 9.59 18.27 7.05
N GLY A 123 9.99 17.30 7.87
CA GLY A 123 9.24 16.85 9.05
C GLY A 123 9.19 17.89 10.19
N SER A 124 9.63 19.13 9.96
CA SER A 124 9.76 20.16 10.99
C SER A 124 8.47 20.93 11.29
N LYS A 125 7.39 20.73 10.52
CA LYS A 125 6.12 21.47 10.69
C LYS A 125 4.87 20.63 10.89
N ASN A 126 4.96 19.30 10.83
CA ASN A 126 3.82 18.43 11.15
C ASN A 126 4.03 17.81 12.53
N GLU A 127 3.03 17.94 13.40
CA GLU A 127 3.02 17.36 14.75
C GLU A 127 3.13 15.81 14.74
N ASP A 128 2.81 15.17 13.61
CA ASP A 128 2.95 13.71 13.40
C ASP A 128 4.20 13.39 12.54
N ASN A 129 5.12 12.59 13.08
CA ASN A 129 6.31 12.07 12.41
C ASN A 129 5.95 10.92 11.45
N ILE A 130 5.30 11.24 10.32
CA ILE A 130 4.83 10.26 9.32
C ILE A 130 5.84 10.13 8.17
N LEU A 131 6.26 8.91 7.87
CA LEU A 131 7.05 8.59 6.68
C LEU A 131 6.13 8.42 5.47
N ARG A 132 6.46 9.07 4.35
CA ARG A 132 5.67 8.99 3.11
C ARG A 132 6.52 8.45 1.98
N PHE A 133 5.99 7.47 1.28
CA PHE A 133 6.64 6.81 0.15
C PHE A 133 5.77 6.89 -1.09
N ILE A 134 6.40 7.16 -2.23
CA ILE A 134 5.75 7.04 -3.53
C ILE A 134 6.13 5.67 -4.11
N ILE A 135 5.12 4.85 -4.39
CA ILE A 135 5.29 3.51 -4.96
C ILE A 135 4.75 3.49 -6.39
N ASN A 136 5.32 2.62 -7.23
CA ASN A 136 4.97 2.50 -8.64
C ASN A 136 4.13 1.24 -8.96
N ARG A 137 3.79 0.47 -7.93
CA ARG A 137 2.94 -0.72 -8.02
C ARG A 137 1.91 -0.69 -6.90
N LYS A 138 0.73 -1.20 -7.19
CA LYS A 138 -0.33 -1.34 -6.18
C LYS A 138 0.08 -2.36 -5.12
N ILE A 139 -0.18 -2.04 -3.84
CA ILE A 139 -0.17 -3.01 -2.74
C ILE A 139 -1.48 -3.78 -2.84
N THR A 140 -1.39 -5.07 -3.16
CA THR A 140 -2.57 -5.85 -3.60
C THR A 140 -3.34 -6.45 -2.44
N VAL A 141 -2.65 -7.17 -1.54
CA VAL A 141 -3.26 -7.93 -0.45
C VAL A 141 -2.31 -7.96 0.74
N LEU A 142 -2.82 -7.63 1.93
CA LEU A 142 -2.11 -7.77 3.21
C LEU A 142 -2.71 -8.94 4.00
N ASP A 143 -2.73 -10.12 3.39
CA ASP A 143 -3.19 -11.37 4.01
C ASP A 143 -2.02 -12.36 4.07
N PRO A 144 -1.58 -12.76 5.28
CA PRO A 144 -0.49 -13.72 5.48
C PRO A 144 -0.63 -15.04 4.72
N THR A 145 -1.85 -15.45 4.37
CA THR A 145 -2.12 -16.75 3.74
C THR A 145 -2.03 -16.72 2.21
N THR A 146 -2.13 -15.54 1.59
CA THR A 146 -2.16 -15.39 0.12
C THR A 146 -1.02 -14.54 -0.45
N VAL A 147 -0.29 -13.83 0.40
CA VAL A 147 0.82 -12.97 -0.02
C VAL A 147 1.97 -13.80 -0.61
N SER A 148 2.52 -13.29 -1.72
CA SER A 148 3.64 -13.89 -2.43
C SER A 148 4.80 -12.92 -2.68
N LEU A 149 4.61 -11.63 -2.40
CA LEU A 149 5.61 -10.59 -2.61
C LEU A 149 6.32 -10.23 -1.30
N HIS A 150 7.64 -10.11 -1.36
CA HIS A 150 8.49 -9.85 -0.19
C HIS A 150 8.10 -8.56 0.56
N PHE A 151 7.82 -7.49 -0.16
CA PHE A 151 7.47 -6.21 0.47
C PHE A 151 6.18 -6.29 1.30
N GLU A 152 5.13 -6.88 0.74
CA GLU A 152 3.87 -7.12 1.45
C GLU A 152 4.08 -8.07 2.64
N ALA A 153 4.93 -9.09 2.50
CA ALA A 153 5.30 -9.97 3.60
C ALA A 153 6.01 -9.20 4.73
N SER A 154 6.93 -8.30 4.41
CA SER A 154 7.57 -7.43 5.39
C SER A 154 6.57 -6.48 6.04
N LEU A 155 5.65 -5.86 5.28
CA LEU A 155 4.57 -5.04 5.84
C LEU A 155 3.68 -5.85 6.81
N ILE A 156 3.40 -7.11 6.49
CA ILE A 156 2.65 -8.00 7.38
C ILE A 156 3.37 -8.19 8.71
N LYS A 157 4.70 -8.37 8.70
CA LYS A 157 5.51 -8.48 9.92
C LYS A 157 5.61 -7.16 10.72
N GLN A 158 5.36 -6.03 10.06
CA GLN A 158 5.21 -4.73 10.73
C GLN A 158 3.83 -4.58 11.39
N ILE A 159 2.79 -5.16 10.77
CA ILE A 159 1.41 -5.11 11.26
C ILE A 159 1.13 -6.18 12.32
N SER A 160 1.80 -7.32 12.27
CA SER A 160 1.65 -8.37 13.28
C SER A 160 2.95 -9.10 13.58
N ASN A 161 3.03 -9.74 14.75
CA ASN A 161 4.21 -10.47 15.19
C ASN A 161 4.02 -11.99 15.08
N THR A 162 5.13 -12.70 14.92
CA THR A 162 5.26 -14.16 15.03
C THR A 162 5.49 -14.60 16.49
N LEU A 163 5.53 -15.91 16.74
CA LEU A 163 5.85 -16.43 18.08
C LEU A 163 7.24 -15.98 18.55
N VAL A 164 8.24 -16.08 17.68
CA VAL A 164 9.61 -15.64 17.91
C VAL A 164 10.11 -14.86 16.70
N ASN A 165 11.13 -14.05 16.91
CA ASN A 165 11.85 -13.36 15.84
C ASN A 165 13.20 -14.04 15.64
N TYR A 166 13.81 -13.86 14.47
CA TYR A 166 15.14 -14.39 14.15
C TYR A 166 16.03 -13.22 13.76
N ASN A 167 17.06 -12.93 14.53
CA ASN A 167 18.05 -11.91 14.18
C ASN A 167 19.07 -12.53 13.23
N GLU A 168 19.10 -12.07 11.97
CA GLU A 168 20.02 -12.59 10.95
C GLU A 168 21.48 -12.17 11.17
N GLU A 169 21.72 -11.02 11.83
CA GLU A 169 23.08 -10.50 12.07
C GLU A 169 23.81 -11.32 13.13
N GLU A 170 23.08 -11.66 14.21
CA GLU A 170 23.62 -12.40 15.36
C GLU A 170 23.37 -13.92 15.23
N ASP A 171 22.63 -14.36 14.21
CA ASP A 171 22.18 -15.75 14.01
C ASP A 171 21.47 -16.35 15.24
N ILE A 172 20.62 -15.56 15.90
CA ILE A 172 19.89 -15.96 17.11
C ILE A 172 18.38 -15.78 17.01
N PHE A 173 17.64 -16.64 17.70
CA PHE A 173 16.20 -16.46 17.93
C PHE A 173 15.97 -15.57 19.15
N THR A 174 15.03 -14.63 19.03
CA THR A 174 14.68 -13.69 20.10
C THR A 174 13.19 -13.74 20.45
N PRO A 175 12.82 -13.46 21.71
CA PRO A 175 11.42 -13.42 22.15
C PRO A 175 10.57 -12.42 21.34
N SER A 176 9.37 -12.85 20.92
CA SER A 176 8.38 -12.01 20.26
C SER A 176 7.05 -12.08 21.01
N VAL A 177 6.02 -12.74 20.47
CA VAL A 177 4.79 -13.05 21.22
C VAL A 177 5.09 -14.03 22.37
N ALA A 178 5.98 -15.00 22.13
CA ALA A 178 6.52 -15.87 23.17
C ALA A 178 7.64 -15.17 23.95
N ILE A 179 7.67 -15.36 25.27
CA ILE A 179 8.76 -14.90 26.15
C ILE A 179 9.94 -15.88 26.15
N ASP A 180 9.64 -17.17 26.06
CA ASP A 180 10.59 -18.27 26.05
C ASP A 180 9.97 -19.49 25.36
N TRP A 181 10.82 -20.48 25.09
CA TRP A 181 10.42 -21.75 24.51
C TRP A 181 11.32 -22.87 25.01
N SER A 182 10.82 -24.11 24.89
CA SER A 182 11.57 -25.32 25.21
C SER A 182 11.18 -26.44 24.25
N HIS A 183 12.04 -27.44 24.10
CA HIS A 183 11.74 -28.65 23.36
C HIS A 183 12.25 -29.88 24.12
N ASN A 184 11.75 -31.06 23.76
CA ASN A 184 12.32 -32.31 24.24
C ASN A 184 13.61 -32.65 23.48
N GLU A 185 14.39 -33.61 24.01
CA GLU A 185 15.67 -34.03 23.40
C GLU A 185 15.55 -34.49 21.94
N LYS A 186 14.36 -34.97 21.54
CA LYS A 186 14.09 -35.50 20.18
C LYS A 186 13.52 -34.46 19.22
N PHE A 187 13.31 -33.21 19.65
CA PHE A 187 12.65 -32.16 18.86
C PHE A 187 11.26 -32.54 18.32
N THR A 188 10.54 -33.44 19.00
CA THR A 188 9.18 -33.85 18.62
C THR A 188 8.10 -33.10 19.40
N THR A 189 8.47 -32.38 20.45
CA THR A 189 7.56 -31.54 21.22
C THR A 189 8.20 -30.19 21.48
N TRP A 190 7.45 -29.11 21.26
CA TRP A 190 7.86 -27.74 21.51
C TRP A 190 6.82 -27.01 22.36
N ASN A 191 7.27 -26.29 23.38
CA ASN A 191 6.42 -25.54 24.29
C ASN A 191 6.81 -24.07 24.26
N PHE A 192 5.83 -23.17 24.16
CA PHE A 192 6.03 -21.72 24.14
C PHE A 192 5.23 -21.05 25.26
N ASN A 193 5.92 -20.27 26.08
CA ASN A 193 5.28 -19.41 27.08
C ASN A 193 4.98 -18.05 26.47
N ILE A 194 3.74 -17.58 26.61
CA ILE A 194 3.21 -16.41 25.91
C ILE A 194 3.16 -15.19 26.84
N ARG A 195 3.48 -14.00 26.29
CA ARG A 195 3.33 -12.74 27.03
C ARG A 195 1.87 -12.50 27.42
N LYS A 196 1.63 -12.17 28.68
CA LYS A 196 0.27 -12.03 29.24
C LYS A 196 -0.49 -10.78 28.80
N ASN A 197 0.17 -9.72 28.38
CA ASN A 197 -0.46 -8.39 28.18
C ASN A 197 -0.40 -7.89 26.74
N ILE A 198 -0.37 -8.81 25.77
CA ILE A 198 -0.43 -8.41 24.35
C ILE A 198 -1.88 -8.09 23.98
N LEU A 199 -2.07 -6.94 23.35
CA LEU A 199 -3.32 -6.54 22.73
C LEU A 199 -3.18 -6.58 21.21
N PHE A 200 -4.22 -7.08 20.55
CA PHE A 200 -4.41 -6.84 19.12
C PHE A 200 -4.82 -5.38 18.87
N HIS A 201 -4.76 -4.93 17.62
CA HIS A 201 -5.13 -3.56 17.23
C HIS A 201 -6.59 -3.20 17.53
N ASN A 202 -7.46 -4.20 17.67
CA ASN A 202 -8.86 -4.04 18.09
C ASN A 202 -9.04 -4.09 19.62
N GLU A 203 -7.94 -4.00 20.37
CA GLU A 203 -7.90 -4.03 21.84
C GLU A 203 -8.29 -5.36 22.50
N LYS A 204 -8.56 -6.40 21.70
CA LYS A 204 -8.72 -7.77 22.23
C LYS A 204 -7.38 -8.25 22.79
N ARG A 205 -7.40 -8.85 23.98
CA ARG A 205 -6.24 -9.52 24.55
C ARG A 205 -5.91 -10.79 23.76
N LEU A 206 -4.63 -10.96 23.43
CA LEU A 206 -4.11 -12.17 22.80
C LEU A 206 -3.95 -13.29 23.83
N ASN A 207 -4.41 -14.48 23.48
CA ASN A 207 -4.18 -15.70 24.25
C ASN A 207 -3.77 -16.89 23.37
N GLY A 208 -3.52 -18.03 23.99
CA GLY A 208 -3.13 -19.27 23.31
C GLY A 208 -4.13 -19.74 22.26
N ASN A 209 -5.43 -19.50 22.42
CA ASN A 209 -6.43 -19.90 21.42
C ASN A 209 -6.29 -19.10 20.12
N ASP A 210 -5.89 -17.82 20.19
CA ASP A 210 -5.59 -17.04 18.98
C ASP A 210 -4.36 -17.58 18.23
N ILE A 211 -3.39 -18.13 18.97
CA ILE A 211 -2.23 -18.81 18.37
C ILE A 211 -2.66 -20.11 17.70
N LEU A 212 -3.41 -20.98 18.39
CA LEU A 212 -3.92 -22.22 17.79
C LEU A 212 -4.72 -21.93 16.51
N PHE A 213 -5.65 -20.98 16.57
CA PHE A 213 -6.43 -20.54 15.41
C PHE A 213 -5.53 -20.05 14.27
N THR A 214 -4.50 -19.27 14.57
CA THR A 214 -3.56 -18.78 13.55
C THR A 214 -2.91 -19.93 12.78
N PHE A 215 -2.42 -20.94 13.50
CA PHE A 215 -1.75 -22.10 12.90
C PHE A 215 -2.73 -22.99 12.14
N GLU A 216 -3.94 -23.18 12.68
CA GLU A 216 -5.05 -23.89 12.01
C GLU A 216 -5.41 -23.25 10.66
N GLU A 217 -5.53 -21.93 10.63
CA GLU A 217 -5.79 -21.18 9.40
C GLU A 217 -4.60 -21.24 8.45
N ALA A 218 -3.36 -21.16 8.96
CA ALA A 218 -2.17 -21.21 8.13
C ALA A 218 -2.05 -22.54 7.36
N ILE A 219 -2.41 -23.67 7.98
CA ILE A 219 -2.40 -25.01 7.34
C ILE A 219 -3.31 -25.07 6.11
N LYS A 220 -4.34 -24.20 6.01
CA LYS A 220 -5.24 -24.14 4.84
C LYS A 220 -4.57 -23.52 3.62
N SER A 221 -3.51 -22.73 3.81
CA SER A 221 -2.68 -22.18 2.74
C SER A 221 -1.63 -23.17 2.24
N SER A 222 -1.19 -23.06 0.99
CA SER A 222 -0.09 -23.88 0.44
C SER A 222 1.20 -23.69 1.24
N THR A 223 1.57 -22.44 1.54
CA THR A 223 2.78 -22.09 2.28
C THR A 223 2.75 -22.63 3.71
N GLY A 224 1.66 -22.37 4.46
CA GLY A 224 1.54 -22.86 5.83
C GLY A 224 1.44 -24.39 5.91
N LYS A 225 0.78 -25.04 4.94
CA LYS A 225 0.77 -26.51 4.83
C LYS A 225 2.16 -27.09 4.65
N TRP A 226 3.01 -26.44 3.86
CA TRP A 226 4.40 -26.86 3.68
C TRP A 226 5.22 -26.65 4.96
N LEU A 227 5.14 -25.45 5.56
CA LEU A 227 5.84 -25.12 6.81
C LEU A 227 5.46 -26.04 7.98
N LEU A 228 4.19 -26.45 8.05
CA LEU A 228 3.65 -27.22 9.18
C LEU A 228 3.36 -28.68 8.78
N CYS A 229 4.01 -29.20 7.73
CA CYS A 229 3.71 -30.54 7.19
C CYS A 229 3.90 -31.68 8.22
N ASN A 230 4.86 -31.53 9.12
CA ASN A 230 5.18 -32.50 10.18
C ASN A 230 4.34 -32.30 11.44
N LEU A 231 3.54 -31.23 11.54
CA LEU A 231 2.72 -30.95 12.71
C LEU A 231 1.68 -32.08 12.88
N LYS A 232 1.67 -32.67 14.07
CA LYS A 232 0.75 -33.73 14.47
C LYS A 232 -0.42 -33.17 15.26
N ASN A 233 -0.12 -32.34 16.25
CA ASN A 233 -1.10 -31.79 17.17
C ASN A 233 -0.62 -30.46 17.75
N MET A 234 -1.55 -29.64 18.20
CA MET A 234 -1.26 -28.43 18.97
C MET A 234 -2.37 -28.18 19.98
N TYR A 235 -2.01 -27.74 21.18
CA TYR A 235 -2.97 -27.49 22.25
C TYR A 235 -2.44 -26.46 23.24
N CYS A 236 -3.35 -25.90 24.03
CA CYS A 236 -3.01 -25.02 25.14
C CYS A 236 -3.17 -25.77 26.47
N THR A 237 -2.14 -25.74 27.32
CA THR A 237 -2.23 -26.23 28.71
C THR A 237 -2.71 -25.15 29.67
N SER A 238 -2.55 -23.89 29.28
CA SER A 238 -3.10 -22.71 29.96
C SER A 238 -3.35 -21.61 28.93
N GLU A 239 -3.97 -20.49 29.36
CA GLU A 239 -4.21 -19.33 28.49
C GLU A 239 -2.93 -18.77 27.84
N PHE A 240 -1.76 -18.99 28.45
CA PHE A 240 -0.47 -18.44 28.01
C PHE A 240 0.60 -19.51 27.77
N SER A 241 0.21 -20.76 27.52
CA SER A 241 1.16 -21.83 27.20
C SER A 241 0.64 -22.64 26.02
N VAL A 242 1.42 -22.67 24.93
CA VAL A 242 1.08 -23.35 23.68
C VAL A 242 2.07 -24.48 23.43
N HIS A 243 1.55 -25.66 23.12
CA HIS A 243 2.31 -26.87 22.86
C HIS A 243 2.11 -27.32 21.41
N PHE A 244 3.19 -27.76 20.79
CA PHE A 244 3.22 -28.32 19.44
C PHE A 244 3.85 -29.71 19.48
N GLU A 245 3.20 -30.68 18.85
CA GLU A 245 3.69 -32.05 18.69
C GLU A 245 3.91 -32.35 17.21
N PHE A 246 5.02 -33.01 16.90
CA PHE A 246 5.40 -33.35 15.52
C PHE A 246 5.45 -34.86 15.31
N LYS A 247 5.18 -35.30 14.07
CA LYS A 247 5.24 -36.72 13.66
C LYS A 247 6.69 -37.22 13.59
N THR A 248 7.61 -36.32 13.24
CA THR A 248 9.05 -36.55 13.13
C THR A 248 9.80 -35.42 13.86
N PRO A 249 11.08 -35.60 14.23
CA PRO A 249 11.89 -34.52 14.78
C PRO A 249 11.87 -33.26 13.89
N GLU A 250 11.58 -32.10 14.49
CA GLU A 250 11.53 -30.80 13.81
C GLU A 250 12.45 -29.79 14.51
N PRO A 251 13.78 -29.93 14.36
CA PRO A 251 14.74 -29.04 15.02
C PRO A 251 14.71 -27.59 14.48
N ALA A 252 14.23 -27.42 13.24
CA ALA A 252 14.13 -26.12 12.59
C ALA A 252 12.86 -25.33 12.97
N PHE A 253 12.04 -25.83 13.91
CA PHE A 253 10.72 -25.26 14.17
C PHE A 253 10.76 -23.76 14.51
N LEU A 254 11.75 -23.30 15.27
CA LEU A 254 11.94 -21.88 15.58
C LEU A 254 12.07 -21.01 14.33
N LYS A 255 12.79 -21.49 13.31
CA LYS A 255 12.91 -20.77 12.03
C LYS A 255 11.57 -20.74 11.31
N LEU A 256 10.83 -21.85 11.29
CA LEU A 256 9.54 -21.95 10.61
C LEU A 256 8.53 -20.96 11.21
N VAL A 257 8.43 -20.87 12.53
CA VAL A 257 7.47 -19.96 13.20
C VAL A 257 7.81 -18.47 13.05
N THR A 258 8.97 -18.11 12.47
CA THR A 258 9.32 -16.71 12.13
C THR A 258 8.76 -16.24 10.79
N HIS A 259 8.17 -17.16 10.02
CA HIS A 259 7.66 -16.88 8.69
C HIS A 259 6.42 -15.98 8.71
N TYR A 260 6.31 -15.04 7.77
CA TYR A 260 5.22 -14.05 7.73
C TYR A 260 3.82 -14.68 7.67
N SER A 261 3.70 -15.89 7.09
CA SER A 261 2.42 -16.61 7.01
C SER A 261 1.92 -17.12 8.37
N LEU A 262 2.77 -17.11 9.40
CA LEU A 262 2.48 -17.57 10.77
C LEU A 262 2.41 -16.40 11.77
N VAL A 263 2.27 -15.15 11.30
CA VAL A 263 2.00 -14.03 12.21
C VAL A 263 0.66 -14.22 12.93
N ILE A 264 0.63 -13.89 14.21
CA ILE A 264 -0.51 -14.14 15.08
C ILE A 264 -1.68 -13.24 14.72
N ARG A 265 -2.88 -13.80 14.67
CA ARG A 265 -4.13 -13.12 14.33
C ARG A 265 -5.21 -13.45 15.35
N PRO A 266 -6.16 -12.52 15.61
CA PRO A 266 -7.26 -12.80 16.50
C PRO A 266 -8.22 -13.81 15.87
N VAL A 267 -8.80 -14.69 16.70
CA VAL A 267 -9.95 -15.53 16.32
C VAL A 267 -11.05 -14.64 15.73
N LEU A 268 -11.64 -15.06 14.61
CA LEU A 268 -12.67 -14.33 13.84
C LEU A 268 -12.19 -13.02 13.17
N SER A 269 -10.93 -12.94 12.74
CA SER A 269 -10.48 -11.80 11.93
C SER A 269 -11.24 -11.73 10.59
N ASN A 270 -12.03 -10.68 10.37
CA ASN A 270 -12.66 -10.41 9.06
C ASN A 270 -11.60 -9.98 8.03
N SER A 271 -11.70 -10.47 6.80
CA SER A 271 -10.73 -10.20 5.71
C SER A 271 -10.65 -8.73 5.25
N LYS A 272 -11.61 -7.87 5.62
CA LYS A 272 -11.64 -6.47 5.18
C LYS A 272 -10.63 -5.56 5.89
N SER A 273 -10.15 -5.96 7.07
CA SER A 273 -9.15 -5.20 7.83
C SER A 273 -8.20 -6.18 8.51
N PHE A 274 -6.95 -6.20 8.07
CA PHE A 274 -5.93 -7.04 8.69
C PHE A 274 -5.64 -6.53 10.11
N ILE A 275 -6.08 -7.29 11.12
CA ILE A 275 -5.86 -7.01 12.54
C ILE A 275 -4.68 -7.85 13.01
N GLY A 276 -3.65 -7.19 13.54
CA GLY A 276 -2.47 -7.82 14.10
C GLY A 276 -2.19 -7.38 15.53
N CYS A 277 -1.04 -7.81 16.04
CA CYS A 277 -0.50 -7.39 17.34
C CYS A 277 0.84 -6.64 17.21
N GLY A 278 1.17 -6.17 16.00
CA GLY A 278 2.42 -5.49 15.68
C GLY A 278 2.42 -4.00 15.98
N GLN A 279 3.57 -3.38 15.73
CA GLN A 279 3.82 -1.98 16.06
C GLN A 279 3.06 -0.98 15.18
N PHE A 280 2.64 -1.39 13.98
CA PHE A 280 1.79 -0.59 13.09
C PHE A 280 0.42 -1.22 12.91
N LYS A 281 -0.63 -0.40 12.80
CA LYS A 281 -1.98 -0.83 12.43
C LYS A 281 -2.37 -0.29 11.06
N LEU A 282 -3.05 -1.12 10.27
CA LEU A 282 -3.61 -0.70 8.98
C LEU A 282 -4.82 0.20 9.23
N ILE A 283 -4.73 1.47 8.84
CA ILE A 283 -5.81 2.45 8.96
C ILE A 283 -6.63 2.52 7.68
N GLU A 284 -5.95 2.56 6.53
CA GLU A 284 -6.60 2.69 5.25
C GLU A 284 -5.88 1.87 4.19
N SER A 285 -6.65 1.18 3.35
CA SER A 285 -6.16 0.46 2.18
C SER A 285 -7.10 0.72 1.00
N LYS A 286 -6.66 1.59 0.10
CA LYS A 286 -7.34 1.96 -1.15
C LYS A 286 -6.49 1.51 -2.34
N SER A 287 -7.05 1.59 -3.54
CA SER A 287 -6.35 1.18 -4.76
C SER A 287 -5.05 1.93 -5.02
N ASN A 288 -4.93 3.17 -4.54
CA ASN A 288 -3.80 4.06 -4.78
C ASN A 288 -3.16 4.64 -3.50
N TYR A 289 -3.59 4.19 -2.32
CA TYR A 289 -3.11 4.73 -1.04
C TYR A 289 -3.21 3.67 0.06
N VAL A 290 -2.16 3.51 0.84
CA VAL A 290 -2.14 2.68 2.05
C VAL A 290 -1.57 3.49 3.21
N CYS A 291 -2.26 3.47 4.35
CA CYS A 291 -1.85 4.18 5.56
C CYS A 291 -1.71 3.20 6.73
N LEU A 292 -0.52 3.21 7.34
CA LEU A 292 -0.20 2.53 8.58
C LEU A 292 0.05 3.58 9.66
N LYS A 293 -0.48 3.38 10.87
CA LYS A 293 -0.17 4.24 12.03
C LYS A 293 0.42 3.42 13.16
N SER A 294 1.26 4.04 13.98
CA SER A 294 1.82 3.41 15.17
C SER A 294 0.68 2.96 16.10
N PHE A 295 0.88 1.83 16.76
CA PHE A 295 -0.06 1.29 17.74
C PHE A 295 0.43 1.59 19.14
N SER A 296 -0.18 2.57 19.81
CA SER A 296 0.26 3.07 21.12
C SER A 296 0.24 2.03 22.25
N LYS A 297 -0.54 0.94 22.11
CA LYS A 297 -0.60 -0.17 23.06
C LYS A 297 0.28 -1.36 22.65
N TYR A 298 1.27 -1.14 21.79
CA TYR A 298 2.24 -2.17 21.44
C TYR A 298 3.04 -2.62 22.66
N PHE A 299 3.35 -3.92 22.73
CA PHE A 299 3.88 -4.56 23.95
C PHE A 299 5.41 -4.56 24.04
N LYS A 300 6.10 -4.00 23.05
CA LYS A 300 7.54 -3.73 23.04
C LYS A 300 7.76 -2.21 22.84
N GLU A 301 8.95 -1.82 22.41
CA GLU A 301 9.30 -0.43 22.10
C GLU A 301 8.43 0.11 20.97
N LEU A 302 7.98 1.35 21.13
CA LEU A 302 7.20 2.03 20.10
C LEU A 302 8.12 2.49 18.96
N PRO A 303 7.62 2.49 17.72
CA PRO A 303 8.37 3.01 16.60
C PRO A 303 8.65 4.50 16.79
N LEU A 304 9.81 4.96 16.32
CA LEU A 304 10.18 6.38 16.35
C LEU A 304 9.28 7.27 15.48
N ILE A 305 8.45 6.68 14.65
CA ILE A 305 7.57 7.33 13.69
C ILE A 305 6.11 7.03 14.03
N ASP A 306 5.23 8.00 13.77
CA ASP A 306 3.80 7.89 14.05
C ASP A 306 3.05 7.12 12.97
N GLY A 307 3.64 6.95 11.79
CA GLY A 307 3.02 6.21 10.72
C GLY A 307 3.81 6.15 9.43
N VAL A 308 3.29 5.36 8.50
CA VAL A 308 3.80 5.19 7.14
C VAL A 308 2.67 5.31 6.14
N GLU A 309 2.86 6.11 5.12
CA GLU A 309 1.95 6.26 3.99
C GLU A 309 2.60 5.81 2.70
N PHE A 310 1.88 5.01 1.92
CA PHE A 310 2.26 4.61 0.58
C PHE A 310 1.30 5.18 -0.44
N TRP A 311 1.83 5.95 -1.37
CA TRP A 311 1.09 6.64 -2.41
C TRP A 311 1.43 6.03 -3.77
N LEU A 312 0.43 5.50 -4.48
CA LEU A 312 0.62 4.91 -5.80
C LEU A 312 0.68 5.99 -6.88
N MET A 313 1.81 6.03 -7.58
CA MET A 313 2.03 6.82 -8.79
C MET A 313 2.19 5.88 -9.99
N ASN A 314 1.91 6.38 -11.20
CA ASN A 314 2.01 5.58 -12.42
C ASN A 314 3.40 4.94 -12.59
N SER A 315 3.43 3.68 -13.04
CA SER A 315 4.64 2.90 -13.28
C SER A 315 5.63 3.57 -14.25
N ASN A 316 5.15 4.51 -15.07
CA ASN A 316 5.98 5.26 -15.99
C ASN A 316 6.98 6.19 -15.27
N PHE A 317 6.70 6.63 -14.04
CA PHE A 317 7.61 7.46 -13.23
C PHE A 317 8.74 6.65 -12.55
N LYS A 318 9.38 5.72 -13.27
CA LYS A 318 10.44 4.83 -12.72
C LYS A 318 11.62 5.59 -12.12
N LYS A 319 11.91 6.79 -12.61
CA LYS A 319 13.01 7.65 -12.14
C LYS A 319 12.79 8.25 -10.74
N TRP A 320 11.57 8.13 -10.20
CA TRP A 320 11.14 8.89 -9.02
C TRP A 320 10.61 7.96 -7.91
N LEU A 321 11.27 6.81 -7.71
CA LEU A 321 11.21 6.09 -6.44
C LEU A 321 11.83 6.97 -5.36
N ILE A 322 11.01 7.86 -4.81
CA ILE A 322 11.42 8.77 -3.75
C ILE A 322 11.37 7.97 -2.45
N VAL A 323 12.48 7.32 -2.15
CA VAL A 323 12.84 6.93 -0.79
C VAL A 323 13.97 7.89 -0.42
N PRO A 324 13.76 8.87 0.48
CA PRO A 324 14.82 9.80 0.86
C PRO A 324 16.03 8.98 1.30
N GLN A 325 17.24 9.24 0.79
CA GLN A 325 18.39 8.35 1.03
C GLN A 325 18.72 8.16 2.53
N LYS A 326 18.41 9.14 3.38
CA LYS A 326 18.49 9.01 4.86
C LYS A 326 17.35 8.18 5.49
N LYS A 327 16.23 8.00 4.79
CA LYS A 327 15.06 7.18 5.17
C LYS A 327 15.06 5.81 4.47
N ILE A 328 15.93 5.57 3.49
CA ILE A 328 16.23 4.21 2.99
C ILE A 328 16.69 3.37 4.17
N SER A 329 17.59 3.87 5.02
CA SER A 329 17.99 3.16 6.24
C SER A 329 16.80 2.77 7.13
N LEU A 330 15.77 3.62 7.27
CA LEU A 330 14.57 3.34 8.06
C LEU A 330 13.57 2.41 7.37
N LEU A 331 13.41 2.51 6.05
CA LEU A 331 12.58 1.59 5.26
C LEU A 331 13.27 0.23 5.15
N THR A 332 14.57 0.22 4.95
CA THR A 332 15.46 -0.95 4.99
C THR A 332 15.50 -1.51 6.40
N LEU A 333 15.54 -0.73 7.47
CA LEU A 333 15.34 -1.21 8.84
C LEU A 333 13.92 -1.78 8.98
N MET A 334 12.85 -1.11 8.56
CA MET A 334 11.49 -1.66 8.62
C MET A 334 11.25 -2.90 7.74
N LEU A 335 11.98 -3.06 6.63
CA LEU A 335 11.82 -4.16 5.69
C LEU A 335 12.82 -5.30 5.94
N LEU A 336 13.97 -5.02 6.55
CA LEU A 336 15.04 -5.96 6.91
C LEU A 336 15.08 -6.30 8.40
N THR A 337 14.40 -5.58 9.30
CA THR A 337 14.23 -6.06 10.69
C THR A 337 13.08 -7.05 10.74
N PRO A 338 13.34 -8.32 11.06
CA PRO A 338 12.34 -9.38 11.09
C PRO A 338 11.37 -9.32 12.29
#